data_AF-A0A2S8G683-F1
#
_entry.id   AF-A0A2S8G683-F1
#
_cell.length_a   1.000
_cell.length_b   1.000
_cell.length_c   1.000
_cell.angle_alpha   90.00
_cell.angle_beta   90.00
_cell.angle_gamma   90.00
#
_symmetry.space_group_name_H-M   'P 1'
#
loop_
_entity.id
_entity.type
_entity.pdbx_description
1 polymer ?
#
loop_
_entity_poly.entity_id
_entity_poly.type
_entity_poly.pdbx_seq_one_letter_code
_entity_poly.pdbx_strand_id
1 'polypeptide(L)'
;MNDSLRERINQLWREAYHLPFGEVKVRVLEESLALTESLRDVDAIFIARLQLAAAGTASGHPEKAIPAYAWCLARFEEDPQRFQQHEHHLLWFFKNILHSVDEFPRLTLEQIEDLRTQMTSIYRRFGRNMRPVHYTRFVFSLRIGDLRQAAESLELYSAIPRDELADCLACEADSEAEYYAFIGDMEKTLATAGPNLRQERTCAEVPHRIYCQVLKPLALLGRYEEADEYQRKGYRLIRNNPTFLYHIAFQIAYLVHRNRLTSAVRMFEQHLATAIETHQLRSRFYFYAAAQHLLTQVAQKKSSQKLNLPQAFPLYSDSQEYDLATLIAWLDAELGALGPQFDARNRTNYFTQEIAAQLVY
;
A
#
# COMPACT_ATOMS: atom_id res chain seq x y z
N MET A 1 21.08 -27.63 -24.03
CA MET A 1 19.72 -27.14 -23.74
C MET A 1 19.69 -26.38 -22.41
N ASN A 2 20.26 -26.94 -21.33
CA ASN A 2 20.35 -26.25 -20.03
C ASN A 2 21.18 -24.96 -20.04
N ASP A 3 22.25 -24.87 -20.84
CA ASP A 3 23.10 -23.67 -20.86
C ASP A 3 22.38 -22.45 -21.47
N SER A 4 21.71 -22.62 -22.61
CA SER A 4 20.89 -21.56 -23.24
C SER A 4 19.74 -21.10 -22.33
N LEU A 5 19.15 -22.02 -21.57
CA LEU A 5 18.12 -21.69 -20.57
C LEU A 5 18.70 -20.89 -19.40
N ARG A 6 19.86 -21.29 -18.87
CA ARG A 6 20.57 -20.53 -17.81
C ARG A 6 20.99 -19.15 -18.29
N GLU A 7 21.45 -19.02 -19.53
CA GLU A 7 21.77 -17.72 -20.15
C GLU A 7 20.53 -16.81 -20.21
N ARG A 8 19.37 -17.35 -20.63
CA ARG A 8 18.12 -16.59 -20.66
C ARG A 8 17.67 -16.14 -19.28
N ILE A 9 17.75 -17.01 -18.26
CA ILE A 9 17.44 -16.65 -16.87
C ILE A 9 18.35 -15.52 -16.39
N ASN A 10 19.66 -15.63 -16.62
CA ASN A 10 20.63 -14.60 -16.25
C ASN A 10 20.41 -13.28 -17.00
N GLN A 11 19.90 -13.32 -18.25
CA GLN A 11 19.51 -12.12 -18.98
C GLN A 11 18.29 -11.46 -18.31
N LEU A 12 17.24 -12.23 -17.99
CA LEU A 12 16.03 -11.72 -17.33
C LEU A 12 16.34 -11.13 -15.96
N TRP A 13 17.22 -11.75 -15.16
CA TRP A 13 17.64 -11.20 -13.87
C TRP A 13 18.39 -9.88 -14.02
N ARG A 14 19.28 -9.75 -15.00
CA ARG A 14 19.97 -8.48 -15.29
C ARG A 14 19.00 -7.41 -15.76
N GLU A 15 18.05 -7.76 -16.62
CA GLU A 15 16.99 -6.86 -17.07
C GLU A 15 16.15 -6.37 -15.88
N ALA A 16 15.64 -7.30 -15.06
CA ALA A 16 14.85 -6.99 -13.88
C ALA A 16 15.62 -6.10 -12.89
N TYR A 17 16.92 -6.31 -12.71
CA TYR A 17 17.76 -5.50 -11.84
C TYR A 17 17.75 -4.01 -12.23
N HIS A 18 17.77 -3.70 -13.53
CA HIS A 18 17.79 -2.34 -14.05
C HIS A 18 16.39 -1.70 -14.20
N LEU A 19 15.32 -2.50 -14.12
CA LEU A 19 13.96 -1.97 -14.16
C LEU A 19 13.56 -1.31 -12.83
N PRO A 20 12.83 -0.18 -12.87
CA PRO A 20 12.17 0.35 -11.69
C PRO A 20 11.10 -0.65 -11.19
N PHE A 21 10.71 -0.53 -9.92
CA PHE A 21 9.55 -1.26 -9.40
C PHE A 21 8.29 -0.85 -10.17
N GLY A 22 7.45 -1.84 -10.49
CA GLY A 22 6.27 -1.70 -11.34
C GLY A 22 5.98 -2.99 -12.12
N GLU A 23 4.86 -2.98 -12.84
CA GLU A 23 4.32 -4.14 -13.58
C GLU A 23 5.36 -4.82 -14.49
N VAL A 24 6.17 -4.03 -15.21
CA VAL A 24 7.16 -4.59 -16.15
C VAL A 24 8.19 -5.45 -15.42
N LYS A 25 8.70 -5.00 -14.27
CA LYS A 25 9.67 -5.75 -13.47
C LYS A 25 9.07 -7.03 -12.90
N VAL A 26 7.82 -6.96 -12.41
CA VAL A 26 7.10 -8.12 -11.89
C VAL A 26 6.93 -9.19 -12.98
N ARG A 27 6.48 -8.82 -14.18
CA ARG A 27 6.32 -9.77 -15.29
C ARG A 27 7.63 -10.42 -15.73
N VAL A 28 8.72 -9.65 -15.81
CA VAL A 28 10.05 -10.19 -16.14
C VAL A 28 10.50 -11.21 -15.09
N LEU A 29 10.22 -10.95 -13.80
CA LEU A 29 10.54 -11.87 -12.72
C LEU A 29 9.63 -13.11 -12.69
N GLU A 30 8.36 -12.99 -13.09
CA GLU A 30 7.48 -14.15 -13.28
C GLU A 30 7.94 -15.04 -14.44
N GLU A 31 8.31 -14.46 -15.58
CA GLU A 31 8.90 -15.20 -16.70
C GLU A 31 10.19 -15.92 -16.24
N SER A 32 11.05 -15.20 -15.54
CA SER A 32 12.28 -15.75 -15.00
C SER A 32 12.05 -16.91 -14.02
N LEU A 33 11.06 -16.77 -13.13
CA LEU A 33 10.70 -17.82 -12.18
C LEU A 33 10.21 -19.07 -12.91
N ALA A 34 9.33 -18.94 -13.90
CA ALA A 34 8.81 -20.07 -14.67
C ALA A 34 9.94 -20.85 -15.37
N LEU A 35 10.91 -20.13 -15.95
CA LEU A 35 12.10 -20.76 -16.56
C LEU A 35 12.99 -21.43 -15.50
N THR A 36 13.18 -20.79 -14.35
CA THR A 36 14.02 -21.30 -13.27
C THR A 36 13.44 -22.56 -12.64
N GLU A 37 12.12 -22.66 -12.48
CA GLU A 37 11.44 -23.86 -11.97
C GLU A 37 11.66 -25.09 -12.87
N SER A 38 11.79 -24.89 -14.19
CA SER A 38 12.08 -25.97 -15.13
C SER A 38 13.48 -26.58 -14.95
N LEU A 39 14.44 -25.84 -14.38
CA LEU A 39 15.78 -26.35 -14.07
C LEU A 39 15.80 -27.28 -12.86
N ARG A 40 14.77 -27.24 -12.00
CA ARG A 40 14.69 -27.97 -10.71
C ARG A 40 15.89 -27.68 -9.79
N ASP A 41 16.51 -26.51 -9.95
CA ASP A 41 17.64 -26.02 -9.18
C ASP A 41 17.10 -25.20 -8.01
N VAL A 42 17.04 -25.80 -6.81
CA VAL A 42 16.34 -25.19 -5.67
C VAL A 42 16.97 -23.87 -5.21
N ASP A 43 18.29 -23.70 -5.38
CA ASP A 43 18.97 -22.44 -5.02
C ASP A 43 18.58 -21.33 -6.00
N ALA A 44 18.54 -21.64 -7.30
CA ALA A 44 18.08 -20.69 -8.31
C ALA A 44 16.59 -20.34 -8.11
N ILE A 45 15.74 -21.34 -7.82
CA ILE A 45 14.30 -21.13 -7.54
C ILE A 45 14.12 -20.23 -6.31
N PHE A 46 14.91 -20.44 -5.26
CA PHE A 46 14.89 -19.61 -4.06
C PHE A 46 15.21 -18.15 -4.38
N ILE A 47 16.26 -17.89 -5.15
CA ILE A 47 16.63 -16.53 -5.56
C ILE A 47 15.52 -15.90 -6.40
N ALA A 48 14.97 -16.62 -7.39
CA ALA A 48 13.91 -16.10 -8.25
C ALA A 48 12.65 -15.75 -7.46
N ARG A 49 12.22 -16.62 -6.53
CA ARG A 49 11.06 -16.37 -5.66
C ARG A 49 11.30 -15.21 -4.70
N LEU A 50 12.51 -15.08 -4.14
CA LEU A 50 12.85 -13.99 -3.25
C LEU A 50 12.85 -12.63 -3.98
N GLN A 51 13.35 -12.59 -5.23
CA GLN A 51 13.27 -11.40 -6.07
C GLN A 51 11.83 -11.04 -6.45
N LEU A 52 11.00 -12.05 -6.79
CA LEU A 52 9.58 -11.84 -7.07
C LEU A 52 8.84 -11.32 -5.84
N ALA A 53 9.14 -11.84 -4.64
CA ALA A 53 8.57 -11.33 -3.40
C ALA A 53 8.92 -9.84 -3.20
N ALA A 54 10.19 -9.47 -3.35
CA ALA A 54 10.64 -8.10 -3.21
C ALA A 54 9.95 -7.15 -4.21
N ALA A 55 9.93 -7.52 -5.49
CA ALA A 55 9.35 -6.72 -6.55
C ALA A 55 7.82 -6.65 -6.43
N GLY A 56 7.18 -7.76 -6.09
CA GLY A 56 5.73 -7.84 -5.93
C GLY A 56 5.25 -6.89 -4.83
N THR A 57 5.85 -6.91 -3.64
CA THR A 57 5.48 -5.98 -2.57
C THR A 57 5.71 -4.52 -2.97
N ALA A 58 6.88 -4.20 -3.54
CA ALA A 58 7.21 -2.83 -3.94
C ALA A 58 6.39 -2.28 -5.13
N SER A 59 5.71 -3.17 -5.88
CA SER A 59 4.96 -2.81 -7.08
C SER A 59 3.45 -2.96 -6.90
N GLY A 60 2.97 -3.21 -5.68
CA GLY A 60 1.53 -3.34 -5.40
C GLY A 60 0.91 -4.68 -5.80
N HIS A 61 1.73 -5.74 -5.83
CA HIS A 61 1.32 -7.13 -6.10
C HIS A 61 1.56 -8.07 -4.90
N PRO A 62 0.98 -7.78 -3.72
CA PRO A 62 1.16 -8.64 -2.56
C PRO A 62 0.60 -10.06 -2.77
N GLU A 63 -0.38 -10.23 -3.68
CA GLU A 63 -0.93 -11.53 -4.08
C GLU A 63 0.12 -12.43 -4.75
N LYS A 64 1.12 -11.85 -5.41
CA LYS A 64 2.28 -12.57 -5.97
C LYS A 64 3.40 -12.70 -4.95
N ALA A 65 3.61 -11.66 -4.13
CA ALA A 65 4.72 -11.60 -3.19
C ALA A 65 4.59 -12.58 -2.02
N ILE A 66 3.40 -12.66 -1.41
CA ILE A 66 3.14 -13.51 -0.24
C ILE A 66 3.44 -14.99 -0.53
N PRO A 67 2.90 -15.64 -1.58
CA PRO A 67 3.19 -17.04 -1.84
C PRO A 67 4.64 -17.30 -2.24
N ALA A 68 5.28 -16.37 -2.96
CA ALA A 68 6.69 -16.47 -3.30
C ALA A 68 7.57 -16.44 -2.03
N TYR A 69 7.29 -15.49 -1.13
CA TYR A 69 7.97 -15.37 0.15
C TYR A 69 7.72 -16.56 1.08
N ALA A 70 6.47 -17.02 1.21
CA ALA A 70 6.13 -18.15 2.08
C ALA A 70 6.88 -19.42 1.70
N TRP A 71 7.08 -19.66 0.40
CA TRP A 71 7.91 -20.77 -0.08
C TRP A 71 9.37 -20.61 0.32
N CYS A 72 9.96 -19.41 0.14
CA CYS A 72 11.33 -19.14 0.56
C CYS A 72 11.50 -19.33 2.07
N LEU A 73 10.54 -18.84 2.87
CA LEU A 73 10.57 -18.99 4.32
C LEU A 73 10.52 -20.47 4.73
N ALA A 74 9.64 -21.27 4.12
CA ALA A 74 9.55 -22.69 4.41
C ALA A 74 10.86 -23.43 4.07
N ARG A 75 11.46 -23.16 2.91
CA ARG A 75 12.76 -23.74 2.52
C ARG A 75 13.89 -23.33 3.45
N PHE A 76 13.88 -22.07 3.90
CA PHE A 76 14.87 -21.57 4.85
C PHE A 76 14.72 -22.22 6.23
N GLU A 77 13.51 -22.45 6.72
CA GLU A 77 13.28 -23.16 7.99
C GLU A 77 13.68 -24.65 7.91
N GLU A 78 13.51 -25.29 6.75
CA GLU A 78 13.91 -26.68 6.52
C GLU A 78 15.44 -26.87 6.48
N ASP A 79 16.17 -25.94 5.85
CA ASP A 79 17.63 -25.97 5.74
C ASP A 79 18.24 -24.57 5.89
N PRO A 80 18.34 -24.04 7.13
CA PRO A 80 18.85 -22.69 7.36
C PRO A 80 20.30 -22.50 6.92
N GLN A 81 21.12 -23.57 6.96
CA GLN A 81 22.54 -23.48 6.60
C GLN A 81 22.72 -23.27 5.10
N ARG A 82 21.96 -23.99 4.27
CA ARG A 82 22.00 -23.83 2.81
C ARG A 82 21.67 -22.42 2.36
N PHE A 83 20.69 -21.80 2.99
CA PHE A 83 20.18 -20.48 2.60
C PHE A 83 20.67 -19.34 3.49
N GLN A 84 21.67 -19.56 4.35
CA GLN A 84 22.16 -18.59 5.33
C GLN A 84 22.56 -17.25 4.69
N GLN A 85 23.15 -17.27 3.49
CA GLN A 85 23.53 -16.06 2.75
C GLN A 85 22.34 -15.13 2.41
N HIS A 86 21.11 -15.65 2.46
CA HIS A 86 19.88 -14.90 2.20
C HIS A 86 19.14 -14.48 3.48
N GLU A 87 19.67 -14.80 4.67
CA GLU A 87 19.05 -14.52 5.97
C GLU A 87 18.55 -13.08 6.05
N HIS A 88 19.44 -12.11 5.87
CA HIS A 88 19.09 -10.69 6.00
C HIS A 88 17.92 -10.29 5.09
N HIS A 89 17.96 -10.68 3.82
CA HIS A 89 16.89 -10.40 2.86
C HIS A 89 15.57 -11.08 3.26
N LEU A 90 15.63 -12.32 3.74
CA LEU A 90 14.44 -13.05 4.19
C LEU A 90 13.81 -12.39 5.42
N LEU A 91 14.62 -11.96 6.38
CA LEU A 91 14.14 -11.23 7.56
C LEU A 91 13.56 -9.87 7.16
N TRP A 92 14.25 -9.14 6.29
CA TRP A 92 13.78 -7.85 5.78
C TRP A 92 12.45 -7.97 5.03
N PHE A 93 12.28 -9.00 4.20
CA PHE A 93 11.03 -9.17 3.47
C PHE A 93 9.89 -9.68 4.36
N PHE A 94 10.17 -10.32 5.50
CA PHE A 94 9.11 -10.69 6.45
C PHE A 94 8.30 -9.45 6.89
N LYS A 95 8.97 -8.39 7.35
CA LYS A 95 8.26 -7.17 7.75
C LYS A 95 7.50 -6.54 6.57
N ASN A 96 8.05 -6.58 5.36
CA ASN A 96 7.37 -6.07 4.17
C ASN A 96 6.09 -6.85 3.85
N ILE A 97 6.10 -8.18 4.01
CA ILE A 97 4.91 -9.01 3.90
C ILE A 97 3.87 -8.61 4.95
N LEU A 98 4.29 -8.44 6.21
CA LEU A 98 3.40 -7.96 7.29
C LEU A 98 2.89 -6.53 7.09
N HIS A 99 3.59 -5.69 6.31
CA HIS A 99 3.08 -4.39 5.87
C HIS A 99 2.07 -4.47 4.71
N SER A 100 1.76 -5.65 4.19
CA SER A 100 0.78 -5.83 3.11
C SER A 100 -0.44 -6.66 3.50
N VAL A 101 -0.41 -7.35 4.64
CA VAL A 101 -1.54 -8.22 5.09
C VAL A 101 -2.82 -7.42 5.38
N ASP A 102 -2.73 -6.11 5.59
CA ASP A 102 -3.90 -5.24 5.75
C ASP A 102 -4.73 -5.10 4.47
N GLU A 103 -4.18 -5.43 3.31
CA GLU A 103 -4.90 -5.39 2.03
C GLU A 103 -5.82 -6.62 1.82
N PHE A 104 -5.74 -7.63 2.69
CA PHE A 104 -6.46 -8.90 2.54
C PHE A 104 -7.47 -9.13 3.68
N PRO A 105 -8.77 -8.85 3.47
CA PRO A 105 -9.80 -9.07 4.48
C PRO A 105 -10.04 -10.55 4.79
N ARG A 106 -9.59 -11.47 3.91
CA ARG A 106 -9.73 -12.92 4.10
C ARG A 106 -8.71 -13.52 5.07
N LEU A 107 -7.58 -12.83 5.33
CA LEU A 107 -6.64 -13.27 6.36
C LEU A 107 -7.22 -12.95 7.72
N THR A 108 -7.29 -13.91 8.64
CA THR A 108 -7.82 -13.65 9.99
C THR A 108 -6.80 -12.91 10.84
N LEU A 109 -7.24 -12.22 11.91
CA LEU A 109 -6.32 -11.60 12.88
C LEU A 109 -5.41 -12.64 13.53
N GLU A 110 -5.92 -13.84 13.80
CA GLU A 110 -5.14 -14.95 14.35
C GLU A 110 -4.00 -15.35 13.41
N GLN A 111 -4.27 -15.53 12.12
CA GLN A 111 -3.21 -15.81 11.13
C GLN A 111 -2.15 -14.71 11.07
N ILE A 112 -2.55 -13.45 11.21
CA ILE A 112 -1.62 -12.30 11.19
C ILE A 112 -0.76 -12.28 12.47
N GLU A 113 -1.33 -12.58 13.64
CA GLU A 113 -0.56 -12.71 14.88
C GLU A 113 0.35 -13.96 14.89
N ASP A 114 -0.06 -15.06 14.27
CA ASP A 114 0.78 -16.24 14.07
C ASP A 114 2.01 -15.89 13.22
N LEU A 115 1.83 -15.13 12.14
CA LEU A 115 2.94 -14.61 11.32
C LEU A 115 3.87 -13.72 12.15
N ARG A 116 3.35 -12.82 13.02
CA ARG A 116 4.19 -12.01 13.91
C ARG A 116 4.91 -12.86 14.96
N THR A 117 4.28 -13.92 15.45
CA THR A 117 4.89 -14.86 16.39
C THR A 117 6.03 -15.64 15.71
N GLN A 118 5.81 -16.09 14.47
CA GLN A 118 6.85 -16.72 13.66
C GLN A 118 8.01 -15.75 13.39
N MET A 119 7.73 -14.51 12.97
CA MET A 119 8.73 -13.46 12.79
C MET A 119 9.54 -13.22 14.07
N THR A 120 8.87 -13.14 15.22
CA THR A 120 9.50 -12.98 16.55
C THR A 120 10.47 -14.13 16.84
N SER A 121 10.04 -15.37 16.61
CA SER A 121 10.88 -16.57 16.83
C SER A 121 12.14 -16.54 15.97
N ILE A 122 11.96 -16.27 14.67
CA ILE A 122 13.07 -16.24 13.70
C ILE A 122 14.03 -15.09 14.03
N TYR A 123 13.51 -13.90 14.32
CA TYR A 123 14.35 -12.73 14.63
C TYR A 123 15.20 -12.98 15.88
N ARG A 124 14.62 -13.59 16.93
CA ARG A 124 15.38 -14.00 18.13
C ARG A 124 16.48 -15.01 17.81
N ARG A 125 16.19 -16.00 16.96
CA ARG A 125 17.16 -17.01 16.52
C ARG A 125 18.40 -16.38 15.87
N PHE A 126 18.23 -15.26 15.17
CA PHE A 126 19.33 -14.53 14.51
C PHE A 126 19.78 -13.27 15.28
N GLY A 127 19.45 -13.15 16.57
CA GLY A 127 19.93 -12.07 17.42
C GLY A 127 19.43 -10.67 17.01
N ARG A 128 18.30 -10.58 16.28
CA ARG A 128 17.68 -9.32 15.86
C ARG A 128 16.77 -8.80 16.96
N ASN A 129 16.65 -7.48 17.06
CA ASN A 129 15.77 -6.89 18.07
C ASN A 129 14.31 -6.90 17.59
N MET A 130 13.37 -6.66 18.51
CA MET A 130 11.93 -6.74 18.23
C MET A 130 11.33 -5.43 17.69
N ARG A 131 12.14 -4.39 17.42
CA ARG A 131 11.64 -3.11 16.90
C ARG A 131 10.79 -3.30 15.64
N PRO A 132 11.19 -4.10 14.62
CA PRO A 132 10.38 -4.26 13.43
C PRO A 132 9.07 -5.04 13.71
N VAL A 133 9.06 -5.95 14.69
CA VAL A 133 7.83 -6.65 15.09
C VAL A 133 6.81 -5.67 15.67
N HIS A 134 7.23 -4.80 16.59
CA HIS A 134 6.35 -3.78 17.16
C HIS A 134 5.95 -2.72 16.11
N TYR A 135 6.85 -2.35 15.20
CA TYR A 135 6.56 -1.42 14.12
C TYR A 135 5.52 -1.98 13.13
N THR A 136 5.65 -3.24 12.69
CA THR A 136 4.64 -3.88 11.82
C THR A 136 3.27 -3.98 12.52
N ARG A 137 3.23 -4.19 13.85
CA ARG A 137 1.98 -4.14 14.62
C ARG A 137 1.40 -2.73 14.66
N PHE A 138 2.23 -1.71 14.94
CA PHE A 138 1.82 -0.31 14.92
C PHE A 138 1.16 0.08 13.59
N VAL A 139 1.86 -0.15 12.46
CA VAL A 139 1.35 0.17 11.12
C VAL A 139 0.06 -0.58 10.81
N PHE A 140 -0.03 -1.86 11.14
CA PHE A 140 -1.25 -2.63 10.93
C PHE A 140 -2.42 -2.08 11.75
N SER A 141 -2.20 -1.81 13.04
CA SER A 141 -3.21 -1.26 13.95
C SER A 141 -3.77 0.07 13.46
N LEU A 142 -2.93 0.97 12.94
CA LEU A 142 -3.38 2.21 12.30
C LEU A 142 -4.35 1.93 11.13
N ARG A 143 -3.98 1.01 10.25
CA ARG A 143 -4.73 0.72 9.01
C ARG A 143 -6.05 0.00 9.25
N ILE A 144 -6.24 -0.59 10.43
CA ILE A 144 -7.49 -1.25 10.83
C ILE A 144 -8.36 -0.42 11.78
N GLY A 145 -7.88 0.77 12.17
CA GLY A 145 -8.56 1.66 13.11
C GLY A 145 -8.42 1.26 14.58
N ASP A 146 -7.50 0.36 14.93
CA ASP A 146 -7.23 0.01 16.32
C ASP A 146 -6.23 1.01 16.95
N LEU A 147 -6.74 2.18 17.30
CA LEU A 147 -5.95 3.27 17.87
C LEU A 147 -5.30 2.90 19.20
N ARG A 148 -5.96 2.05 20.00
CA ARG A 148 -5.40 1.60 21.27
C ARG A 148 -4.14 0.77 21.01
N GLN A 149 -4.24 -0.24 20.16
CA GLN A 149 -3.09 -1.10 19.87
C GLN A 149 -1.99 -0.33 19.12
N ALA A 150 -2.36 0.64 18.27
CA ALA A 150 -1.41 1.52 17.62
C ALA A 150 -0.61 2.34 18.65
N ALA A 151 -1.27 2.97 19.62
CA ALA A 151 -0.60 3.74 20.68
C ALA A 151 0.36 2.88 21.51
N GLU A 152 -0.10 1.70 21.96
CA GLU A 152 0.73 0.74 22.71
C GLU A 152 1.95 0.28 21.88
N SER A 153 1.76 0.00 20.59
CA SER A 153 2.84 -0.45 19.71
C SER A 153 3.84 0.65 19.39
N LEU A 154 3.37 1.90 19.25
CA LEU A 154 4.21 3.09 19.06
C LEU A 154 5.18 3.25 20.23
N GLU A 155 4.68 3.21 21.47
CA GLU A 155 5.52 3.30 22.66
C GLU A 155 6.58 2.18 22.69
N LEU A 156 6.15 0.94 22.41
CA LEU A 156 7.04 -0.23 22.42
C LEU A 156 8.14 -0.15 21.36
N TYR A 157 7.81 0.15 20.10
CA TYR A 157 8.86 0.19 19.07
C TYR A 157 9.79 1.38 19.28
N SER A 158 9.28 2.55 19.69
CA SER A 158 10.09 3.74 19.94
C SER A 158 11.08 3.56 21.09
N ALA A 159 10.75 2.72 22.09
CA ALA A 159 11.64 2.40 23.20
C ALA A 159 12.80 1.44 22.82
N ILE A 160 12.71 0.73 21.70
CA ILE A 160 13.73 -0.23 21.26
C ILE A 160 14.70 0.46 20.29
N PRO A 161 16.03 0.37 20.49
CA PRO A 161 17.01 0.92 19.56
C PRO A 161 16.84 0.43 18.12
N ARG A 162 17.27 1.23 17.16
CA ARG A 162 17.30 0.83 15.75
C ARG A 162 18.41 -0.20 15.51
N ASP A 163 18.13 -1.23 14.73
CA ASP A 163 19.12 -2.16 14.18
C ASP A 163 19.06 -2.18 12.64
N GLU A 164 19.79 -3.11 12.02
CA GLU A 164 19.84 -3.29 10.56
C GLU A 164 18.49 -3.64 9.92
N LEU A 165 17.50 -4.09 10.71
CA LEU A 165 16.16 -4.42 10.22
C LEU A 165 15.14 -3.31 10.46
N ALA A 166 15.52 -2.21 11.13
CA ALA A 166 14.66 -1.05 11.26
C ALA A 166 14.36 -0.43 9.89
N ASP A 167 13.12 0.00 9.69
CA ASP A 167 12.77 0.80 8.51
C ASP A 167 13.51 2.14 8.53
N CYS A 168 13.68 2.75 7.36
CA CYS A 168 14.40 4.02 7.29
C CYS A 168 13.66 5.11 8.10
N LEU A 169 14.40 6.11 8.60
CA LEU A 169 13.85 7.19 9.42
C LEU A 169 12.70 7.94 8.75
N ALA A 170 12.70 8.00 7.41
CA ALA A 170 11.61 8.62 6.66
C ALA A 170 10.31 7.81 6.79
N CYS A 171 10.38 6.48 6.68
CA CYS A 171 9.21 5.58 6.75
C CYS A 171 8.60 5.54 8.15
N GLU A 172 9.44 5.48 9.19
CA GLU A 172 8.93 5.50 10.57
C GLU A 172 8.19 6.82 10.86
N ALA A 173 8.79 7.96 10.48
CA ALA A 173 8.14 9.26 10.67
C ALA A 173 6.89 9.48 9.82
N ASP A 174 6.80 8.85 8.63
CA ASP A 174 5.58 8.86 7.80
C ASP A 174 4.42 8.17 8.53
N SER A 175 4.66 6.98 9.10
CA SER A 175 3.65 6.24 9.86
C SER A 175 3.30 6.92 11.19
N GLU A 176 4.27 7.55 11.86
CA GLU A 176 4.02 8.36 13.05
C GLU A 176 3.17 9.60 12.73
N ALA A 177 3.45 10.29 11.61
CA ALA A 177 2.63 11.41 11.16
C ALA A 177 1.19 10.95 10.84
N GLU A 178 1.02 9.78 10.21
CA GLU A 178 -0.30 9.18 9.99
C GLU A 178 -1.04 8.92 11.30
N TYR A 179 -0.37 8.40 12.34
CA TYR A 179 -0.96 8.24 13.67
C TYR A 179 -1.42 9.56 14.28
N TYR A 180 -0.58 10.59 14.27
CA TYR A 180 -0.94 11.89 14.82
C TYR A 180 -2.11 12.54 14.06
N ALA A 181 -2.17 12.34 12.74
CA ALA A 181 -3.28 12.79 11.92
C ALA A 181 -4.57 12.06 12.32
N PHE A 182 -4.48 10.75 12.55
CA PHE A 182 -5.63 9.93 12.94
C PHE A 182 -6.22 10.42 14.27
N ILE A 183 -5.39 10.67 15.29
CA ILE A 183 -5.87 11.10 16.62
C ILE A 183 -6.24 12.59 16.70
N GLY A 184 -6.13 13.34 15.59
CA GLY A 184 -6.54 14.74 15.54
C GLY A 184 -5.45 15.77 15.84
N ASP A 185 -4.20 15.36 16.07
CA ASP A 185 -3.09 16.27 16.38
C ASP A 185 -2.41 16.77 15.09
N MET A 186 -3.01 17.79 14.48
CA MET A 186 -2.58 18.33 13.19
C MET A 186 -1.21 19.02 13.27
N GLU A 187 -0.92 19.77 14.34
CA GLU A 187 0.40 20.39 14.50
C GLU A 187 1.50 19.34 14.63
N LYS A 188 1.30 18.31 15.46
CA LYS A 188 2.30 17.24 15.63
C LYS A 188 2.47 16.40 14.38
N THR A 189 1.39 16.21 13.61
CA THR A 189 1.47 15.59 12.27
C THR A 189 2.46 16.35 11.38
N LEU A 190 2.31 17.66 11.26
CA LEU A 190 3.17 18.49 10.41
C LEU A 190 4.61 18.60 10.95
N ALA A 191 4.78 18.66 12.27
CA ALA A 191 6.09 18.65 12.90
C ALA A 191 6.85 17.35 12.59
N THR A 192 6.16 16.20 12.71
CA THR A 192 6.71 14.87 12.46
C THR A 192 7.02 14.66 10.97
N ALA A 193 6.13 15.12 10.08
CA ALA A 193 6.32 15.07 8.63
C ALA A 193 7.38 16.05 8.11
N GLY A 194 7.69 17.11 8.87
CA GLY A 194 8.53 18.24 8.45
C GLY A 194 9.88 17.84 7.81
N PRO A 195 10.70 16.99 8.44
CA PRO A 195 11.97 16.54 7.85
C PRO A 195 11.81 15.85 6.49
N ASN A 196 10.74 15.07 6.31
CA ASN A 196 10.44 14.39 5.04
C ASN A 196 10.00 15.40 3.97
N LEU A 197 9.16 16.38 4.33
CA LEU A 197 8.70 17.45 3.42
C LEU A 197 9.86 18.34 2.95
N ARG A 198 10.81 18.63 3.84
CA ARG A 198 12.04 19.38 3.54
C ARG A 198 13.12 18.54 2.85
N GLN A 199 12.84 17.25 2.60
CA GLN A 199 13.76 16.32 1.94
C GLN A 199 15.10 16.14 2.67
N GLU A 200 15.09 16.28 4.00
CA GLU A 200 16.27 16.08 4.86
C GLU A 200 16.62 14.58 5.04
N ARG A 201 15.76 13.69 4.51
CA ARG A 201 15.89 12.24 4.59
C ARG A 201 15.75 11.60 3.21
N THR A 202 16.56 10.59 2.94
CA THR A 202 16.50 9.83 1.68
C THR A 202 15.63 8.60 1.84
N CYS A 203 14.58 8.49 1.02
CA CYS A 203 13.75 7.31 0.89
C CYS A 203 13.15 7.26 -0.51
N ALA A 204 13.04 6.08 -1.11
CA ALA A 204 12.44 5.91 -2.43
C ALA A 204 10.90 6.03 -2.41
N GLU A 205 10.27 5.66 -1.30
CA GLU A 205 8.81 5.55 -1.20
C GLU A 205 8.17 6.81 -0.60
N VAL A 206 8.62 7.23 0.58
CA VAL A 206 7.99 8.31 1.37
C VAL A 206 7.75 9.61 0.61
N PRO A 207 8.64 10.11 -0.28
CA PRO A 207 8.36 11.30 -1.07
C PRO A 207 7.07 11.21 -1.92
N HIS A 208 6.63 10.00 -2.25
CA HIS A 208 5.39 9.75 -2.99
C HIS A 208 4.14 9.75 -2.09
N ARG A 209 4.29 9.53 -0.78
CA ARG A 209 3.20 9.34 0.18
C ARG A 209 2.93 10.58 1.02
N ILE A 210 4.00 11.16 1.58
CA ILE A 210 3.91 12.19 2.62
C ILE A 210 3.11 13.43 2.19
N TYR A 211 3.18 13.84 0.92
CA TYR A 211 2.47 15.02 0.44
C TYR A 211 0.96 14.87 0.52
N CYS A 212 0.40 13.67 0.34
CA CYS A 212 -1.06 13.49 0.44
C CYS A 212 -1.51 13.40 1.91
N GLN A 213 -0.68 12.82 2.79
CA GLN A 213 -1.00 12.69 4.22
C GLN A 213 -1.12 14.05 4.91
N VAL A 214 -0.33 15.05 4.49
CA VAL A 214 -0.34 16.38 5.10
C VAL A 214 -1.42 17.32 4.57
N LEU A 215 -2.19 16.93 3.55
CA LEU A 215 -3.22 17.80 2.95
C LEU A 215 -4.31 18.18 3.96
N LYS A 216 -4.84 17.19 4.69
CA LYS A 216 -5.85 17.41 5.73
C LYS A 216 -5.33 18.22 6.92
N PRO A 217 -4.19 17.88 7.53
CA PRO A 217 -3.58 18.73 8.55
C PRO A 217 -3.37 20.18 8.12
N LEU A 218 -2.84 20.43 6.91
CA LEU A 218 -2.64 21.80 6.42
C LEU A 218 -3.97 22.54 6.22
N ALA A 219 -4.97 21.87 5.64
CA ALA A 219 -6.27 22.47 5.39
C ALA A 219 -7.01 22.82 6.68
N LEU A 220 -7.01 21.92 7.67
CA LEU A 220 -7.62 22.14 8.99
C LEU A 220 -6.97 23.28 9.76
N LEU A 221 -5.67 23.51 9.55
CA LEU A 221 -4.93 24.65 10.09
C LEU A 221 -5.01 25.92 9.21
N GLY A 222 -5.83 25.91 8.14
CA GLY A 222 -5.99 27.05 7.24
C GLY A 222 -4.80 27.35 6.31
N ARG A 223 -3.78 26.48 6.27
CA ARG A 223 -2.57 26.60 5.43
C ARG A 223 -2.82 26.14 3.99
N TYR A 224 -3.81 26.74 3.35
CA TYR A 224 -4.33 26.30 2.05
C TYR A 224 -3.36 26.50 0.88
N GLU A 225 -2.49 27.52 0.93
CA GLU A 225 -1.49 27.76 -0.13
C GLU A 225 -0.47 26.62 -0.22
N GLU A 226 0.05 26.20 0.93
CA GLU A 226 0.98 25.08 1.06
C GLU A 226 0.32 23.75 0.71
N ALA A 227 -0.92 23.53 1.18
CA ALA A 227 -1.69 22.35 0.82
C ALA A 227 -1.90 22.26 -0.70
N ASP A 228 -2.15 23.38 -1.39
CA ASP A 228 -2.28 23.41 -2.85
C ASP A 228 -0.98 23.13 -3.60
N GLU A 229 0.16 23.53 -3.05
CA GLU A 229 1.46 23.16 -3.59
C GLU A 229 1.69 21.66 -3.45
N TYR A 230 1.51 21.12 -2.24
CA TYR A 230 1.74 19.70 -1.95
C TYR A 230 0.75 18.78 -2.66
N GLN A 231 -0.51 19.20 -2.86
CA GLN A 231 -1.47 18.50 -3.69
C GLN A 231 -0.90 18.28 -5.10
N ARG A 232 -0.45 19.36 -5.76
CA ARG A 232 0.09 19.29 -7.14
C ARG A 232 1.40 18.51 -7.22
N LYS A 233 2.29 18.72 -6.24
CA LYS A 233 3.59 18.05 -6.16
C LYS A 233 3.42 16.56 -5.91
N GLY A 234 2.62 16.19 -4.91
CA GLY A 234 2.31 14.81 -4.57
C GLY A 234 1.65 14.06 -5.72
N TYR A 235 0.60 14.62 -6.33
CA TYR A 235 -0.08 13.96 -7.46
C TYR A 235 0.86 13.66 -8.63
N ARG A 236 1.79 14.58 -8.95
CA ARG A 236 2.76 14.39 -10.04
C ARG A 236 3.63 13.16 -9.83
N LEU A 237 3.98 12.86 -8.58
CA LEU A 237 4.83 11.72 -8.22
C LEU A 237 4.07 10.40 -8.31
N ILE A 238 2.79 10.37 -7.96
CA ILE A 238 2.02 9.13 -7.84
C ILE A 238 1.16 8.75 -9.05
N ARG A 239 0.81 9.72 -9.92
CA ARG A 239 -0.21 9.54 -10.98
C ARG A 239 0.05 8.43 -12.01
N ASN A 240 1.26 7.89 -12.09
CA ASN A 240 1.63 6.86 -13.06
C ASN A 240 2.01 5.53 -12.39
N ASN A 241 1.84 5.41 -11.07
CA ASN A 241 2.19 4.21 -10.33
C ASN A 241 0.94 3.66 -9.59
N PRO A 242 0.44 2.47 -9.98
CA PRO A 242 -0.80 1.92 -9.45
C PRO A 242 -0.73 1.57 -7.96
N THR A 243 0.47 1.44 -7.38
CA THR A 243 0.68 1.16 -5.96
C THR A 243 0.10 2.26 -5.06
N PHE A 244 -0.04 3.49 -5.57
CA PHE A 244 -0.46 4.63 -4.77
C PHE A 244 -1.96 4.92 -4.82
N LEU A 245 -2.79 3.95 -5.23
CA LEU A 245 -4.24 4.13 -5.34
C LEU A 245 -4.89 4.65 -4.03
N TYR A 246 -4.43 4.17 -2.87
CA TYR A 246 -4.82 4.72 -1.56
C TYR A 246 -4.55 6.24 -1.46
N HIS A 247 -3.38 6.70 -1.91
CA HIS A 247 -2.98 8.11 -1.85
C HIS A 247 -3.77 8.97 -2.84
N ILE A 248 -4.20 8.39 -3.97
CA ILE A 248 -5.09 9.04 -4.94
C ILE A 248 -6.44 9.37 -4.28
N ALA A 249 -6.95 8.52 -3.38
CA ALA A 249 -8.19 8.81 -2.65
C ALA A 249 -8.10 10.13 -1.86
N PHE A 250 -7.00 10.37 -1.16
CA PHE A 250 -6.77 11.62 -0.41
C PHE A 250 -6.61 12.84 -1.33
N GLN A 251 -6.01 12.66 -2.51
CA GLN A 251 -5.94 13.72 -3.52
C GLN A 251 -7.34 14.10 -4.03
N ILE A 252 -8.19 13.11 -4.33
CA ILE A 252 -9.59 13.34 -4.73
C ILE A 252 -10.35 14.06 -3.61
N ALA A 253 -10.27 13.55 -2.38
CA ALA A 253 -10.91 14.14 -1.21
C ALA A 253 -10.52 15.61 -1.00
N TYR A 254 -9.23 15.93 -1.08
CA TYR A 254 -8.76 17.32 -0.96
C TYR A 254 -9.30 18.22 -2.07
N LEU A 255 -9.35 17.74 -3.32
CA LEU A 255 -9.91 18.51 -4.43
C LEU A 255 -11.41 18.74 -4.27
N VAL A 256 -12.14 17.76 -3.73
CA VAL A 256 -13.56 17.92 -3.38
C VAL A 256 -13.72 18.99 -2.30
N HIS A 257 -12.94 18.94 -1.22
CA HIS A 257 -12.91 19.98 -0.16
C HIS A 257 -12.69 21.38 -0.74
N ARG A 258 -11.74 21.52 -1.69
CA ARG A 258 -11.45 22.79 -2.36
C ARG A 258 -12.42 23.15 -3.48
N ASN A 259 -13.54 22.44 -3.63
CA ASN A 259 -14.55 22.60 -4.68
C ASN A 259 -13.96 22.57 -6.11
N ARG A 260 -12.89 21.81 -6.32
CA ARG A 260 -12.21 21.59 -7.61
C ARG A 260 -12.71 20.32 -8.29
N LEU A 261 -14.04 20.20 -8.39
CA LEU A 261 -14.72 18.97 -8.81
C LEU A 261 -14.29 18.47 -10.20
N THR A 262 -14.05 19.37 -11.16
CA THR A 262 -13.57 18.99 -12.50
C THR A 262 -12.22 18.28 -12.46
N SER A 263 -11.29 18.75 -11.62
CA SER A 263 -9.98 18.11 -11.45
C SER A 263 -10.10 16.76 -10.73
N ALA A 264 -11.00 16.67 -9.74
CA ALA A 264 -11.27 15.43 -9.03
C ALA A 264 -11.90 14.36 -9.93
N VAL A 265 -12.85 14.74 -10.79
CA VAL A 265 -13.45 13.85 -11.81
C VAL A 265 -12.39 13.31 -12.76
N ARG A 266 -11.47 14.15 -13.24
CA ARG A 266 -10.36 13.69 -14.09
C ARG A 266 -9.45 12.68 -13.40
N MET A 267 -9.22 12.84 -12.09
CA MET A 267 -8.48 11.85 -11.31
C MET A 267 -9.25 10.54 -11.18
N PHE A 268 -10.57 10.60 -10.93
CA PHE A 268 -11.41 9.41 -10.91
C PHE A 268 -11.36 8.65 -12.26
N GLU A 269 -11.57 9.34 -13.38
CA GLU A 269 -11.48 8.76 -14.73
C GLU A 269 -10.13 8.09 -14.98
N GLN A 270 -9.04 8.78 -14.64
CA GLN A 270 -7.68 8.29 -14.87
C GLN A 270 -7.36 7.01 -14.09
N HIS A 271 -7.88 6.86 -12.87
CA HIS A 271 -7.46 5.81 -11.93
C HIS A 271 -8.48 4.68 -11.75
N LEU A 272 -9.69 4.79 -12.34
CA LEU A 272 -10.74 3.78 -12.21
C LEU A 272 -10.30 2.40 -12.75
N ALA A 273 -9.57 2.36 -13.88
CA ALA A 273 -9.06 1.10 -14.43
C ALA A 273 -8.17 0.36 -13.41
N THR A 274 -7.22 1.08 -12.81
CA THR A 274 -6.37 0.55 -11.74
C THR A 274 -7.18 0.08 -10.53
N ALA A 275 -8.21 0.83 -10.15
CA ALA A 275 -9.07 0.45 -9.02
C ALA A 275 -9.87 -0.82 -9.30
N ILE A 276 -10.33 -1.03 -10.53
CA ILE A 276 -11.01 -2.27 -10.94
C ILE A 276 -10.05 -3.45 -10.92
N GLU A 277 -8.82 -3.27 -11.40
CA GLU A 277 -7.85 -4.37 -11.59
C GLU A 277 -7.06 -4.76 -10.33
N THR A 278 -6.90 -3.84 -9.36
CA THR A 278 -5.98 -4.05 -8.24
C THR A 278 -6.36 -5.21 -7.31
N HIS A 279 -5.37 -5.90 -6.75
CA HIS A 279 -5.57 -6.87 -5.67
C HIS A 279 -5.44 -6.25 -4.26
N GLN A 280 -5.10 -4.96 -4.17
CA GLN A 280 -5.01 -4.23 -2.92
C GLN A 280 -6.38 -3.70 -2.50
N LEU A 281 -7.14 -4.54 -1.78
CA LEU A 281 -8.56 -4.28 -1.54
C LEU A 281 -8.80 -3.12 -0.56
N ARG A 282 -7.90 -2.86 0.40
CA ARG A 282 -8.02 -1.67 1.26
C ARG A 282 -7.80 -0.43 0.40
N SER A 283 -6.78 -0.42 -0.45
CA SER A 283 -6.52 0.68 -1.37
C SER A 283 -7.70 0.94 -2.33
N ARG A 284 -8.32 -0.12 -2.87
CA ARG A 284 -9.57 -0.02 -3.66
C ARG A 284 -10.70 0.62 -2.84
N PHE A 285 -10.89 0.20 -1.60
CA PHE A 285 -11.95 0.73 -0.73
C PHE A 285 -11.82 2.25 -0.54
N TYR A 286 -10.62 2.74 -0.20
CA TYR A 286 -10.39 4.18 -0.04
C TYR A 286 -10.69 4.96 -1.33
N PHE A 287 -10.25 4.43 -2.48
CA PHE A 287 -10.51 5.07 -3.77
C PHE A 287 -12.01 5.13 -4.10
N TYR A 288 -12.75 4.03 -3.89
CA TYR A 288 -14.20 4.01 -4.10
C TYR A 288 -14.94 4.92 -3.12
N ALA A 289 -14.52 5.00 -1.86
CA ALA A 289 -15.12 5.92 -0.89
C ALA A 289 -14.91 7.39 -1.30
N ALA A 290 -13.71 7.76 -1.75
CA ALA A 290 -13.43 9.11 -2.25
C ALA A 290 -14.20 9.41 -3.55
N ALA A 291 -14.32 8.44 -4.45
CA ALA A 291 -15.10 8.55 -5.67
C ALA A 291 -16.60 8.71 -5.39
N GLN A 292 -17.13 7.96 -4.43
CA GLN A 292 -18.53 8.02 -4.00
C GLN A 292 -18.85 9.43 -3.47
N HIS A 293 -17.98 9.96 -2.61
CA HIS A 293 -18.12 11.31 -2.09
C HIS A 293 -18.05 12.36 -3.21
N LEU A 294 -17.07 12.24 -4.11
CA LEU A 294 -16.94 13.10 -5.28
C LEU A 294 -18.20 13.11 -6.15
N LEU A 295 -18.67 11.94 -6.58
CA LEU A 295 -19.82 11.85 -7.49
C LEU A 295 -21.10 12.34 -6.81
N THR A 296 -21.25 12.12 -5.50
CA THR A 296 -22.33 12.70 -4.70
C THR A 296 -22.31 14.23 -4.74
N GLN A 297 -21.14 14.85 -4.59
CA GLN A 297 -21.01 16.32 -4.70
C GLN A 297 -21.29 16.84 -6.11
N VAL A 298 -20.92 16.08 -7.15
CA VAL A 298 -21.24 16.42 -8.55
C VAL A 298 -22.74 16.30 -8.81
N ALA A 299 -23.40 15.28 -8.26
CA ALA A 299 -24.82 14.99 -8.44
C ALA A 299 -25.75 16.08 -7.88
N GLN A 300 -25.28 16.88 -6.92
CA GLN A 300 -26.01 18.05 -6.42
C GLN A 300 -26.26 19.11 -7.50
N LYS A 301 -25.44 19.13 -8.57
CA LYS A 301 -25.49 20.16 -9.63
C LYS A 301 -26.09 19.66 -10.94
N LYS A 302 -26.14 18.34 -11.15
CA LYS A 302 -26.63 17.70 -12.39
C LYS A 302 -26.90 16.21 -12.14
N SER A 303 -27.81 15.62 -12.90
CA SER A 303 -28.14 14.20 -12.79
C SER A 303 -27.22 13.29 -13.60
N SER A 304 -26.65 13.77 -14.71
CA SER A 304 -25.75 13.01 -15.58
C SER A 304 -24.41 13.71 -15.80
N GLN A 305 -23.41 12.93 -16.19
CA GLN A 305 -22.08 13.44 -16.50
C GLN A 305 -21.41 12.59 -17.59
N LYS A 306 -20.76 13.26 -18.54
CA LYS A 306 -19.80 12.63 -19.45
C LYS A 306 -18.53 12.21 -18.74
N LEU A 307 -18.17 10.94 -18.84
CA LEU A 307 -16.99 10.35 -18.21
C LEU A 307 -16.27 9.42 -19.18
N ASN A 308 -14.96 9.54 -19.26
CA ASN A 308 -14.11 8.60 -19.97
C ASN A 308 -13.75 7.43 -19.04
N LEU A 309 -14.66 6.45 -18.93
CA LEU A 309 -14.48 5.26 -18.10
C LEU A 309 -13.95 4.09 -18.95
N PRO A 310 -13.12 3.18 -18.38
CA PRO A 310 -12.54 2.08 -19.12
C PRO A 310 -13.60 1.07 -19.57
N GLN A 311 -13.39 0.39 -20.70
CA GLN A 311 -14.31 -0.64 -21.20
C GLN A 311 -14.50 -1.82 -20.23
N ALA A 312 -13.52 -2.09 -19.37
CA ALA A 312 -13.62 -3.09 -18.32
C ALA A 312 -14.56 -2.69 -17.17
N PHE A 313 -15.03 -1.44 -17.13
CA PHE A 313 -15.94 -0.96 -16.10
C PHE A 313 -17.31 -1.65 -16.24
N PRO A 314 -17.88 -2.24 -15.16
CA PRO A 314 -19.14 -2.98 -15.25
C PRO A 314 -20.33 -2.21 -15.83
N LEU A 315 -20.36 -0.88 -15.68
CA LEU A 315 -21.43 -0.03 -16.21
C LEU A 315 -21.03 0.73 -17.48
N TYR A 316 -19.93 0.33 -18.15
CA TYR A 316 -19.44 1.02 -19.34
C TYR A 316 -20.55 1.20 -20.40
N SER A 317 -20.59 2.40 -20.97
CA SER A 317 -21.50 2.76 -22.06
C SER A 317 -20.73 3.46 -23.18
N ASP A 318 -20.97 3.06 -24.43
CA ASP A 318 -20.38 3.70 -25.62
C ASP A 318 -20.77 5.18 -25.75
N SER A 319 -21.90 5.59 -25.16
CA SER A 319 -22.31 7.00 -25.14
C SER A 319 -21.40 7.88 -24.27
N GLN A 320 -20.67 7.27 -23.34
CA GLN A 320 -19.88 7.90 -22.28
C GLN A 320 -20.66 8.90 -21.40
N GLU A 321 -21.99 8.92 -21.49
CA GLU A 321 -22.88 9.71 -20.63
C GLU A 321 -23.43 8.78 -19.55
N TYR A 322 -23.20 9.12 -18.28
CA TYR A 322 -23.57 8.29 -17.15
C TYR A 322 -24.55 9.02 -16.24
N ASP A 323 -25.59 8.32 -15.82
CA ASP A 323 -26.44 8.75 -14.70
C ASP A 323 -25.65 8.62 -13.40
N LEU A 324 -25.53 9.74 -12.67
CA LEU A 324 -24.69 9.80 -11.47
C LEU A 324 -25.29 8.99 -10.32
N ALA A 325 -26.62 8.92 -10.21
CA ALA A 325 -27.27 8.10 -9.19
C ALA A 325 -26.94 6.61 -9.36
N THR A 326 -26.89 6.13 -10.60
CA THR A 326 -26.52 4.75 -10.94
C THR A 326 -25.04 4.47 -10.60
N LEU A 327 -24.12 5.40 -10.90
CA LEU A 327 -22.70 5.26 -10.52
C LEU A 327 -22.49 5.26 -9.01
N ILE A 328 -23.20 6.13 -8.28
CA ILE A 328 -23.15 6.19 -6.82
C ILE A 328 -23.67 4.89 -6.23
N ALA A 329 -24.81 4.37 -6.70
CA ALA A 329 -25.37 3.11 -6.24
C ALA A 329 -24.42 1.92 -6.48
N TRP A 330 -23.69 1.91 -7.60
CA TRP A 330 -22.65 0.90 -7.84
C TRP A 330 -21.49 1.01 -6.84
N LEU A 331 -20.98 2.23 -6.58
CA LEU A 331 -19.94 2.46 -5.57
C LEU A 331 -20.42 2.05 -4.17
N ASP A 332 -21.65 2.38 -3.80
CA ASP A 332 -22.25 2.00 -2.53
C ASP A 332 -22.35 0.47 -2.40
N ALA A 333 -22.70 -0.25 -3.47
CA ALA A 333 -22.73 -1.70 -3.49
C ALA A 333 -21.32 -2.31 -3.31
N GLU A 334 -20.31 -1.78 -4.01
CA GLU A 334 -18.91 -2.23 -3.87
C GLU A 334 -18.38 -1.98 -2.44
N LEU A 335 -18.63 -0.79 -1.89
CA LEU A 335 -18.26 -0.45 -0.52
C LEU A 335 -19.01 -1.31 0.50
N GLY A 336 -20.31 -1.52 0.31
CA GLY A 336 -21.15 -2.37 1.16
C GLY A 336 -20.78 -3.85 1.11
N ALA A 337 -20.20 -4.33 0.01
CA ALA A 337 -19.66 -5.68 -0.09
C ALA A 337 -18.29 -5.81 0.60
N LEU A 338 -17.42 -4.80 0.49
CA LEU A 338 -16.03 -4.89 0.92
C LEU A 338 -15.79 -4.44 2.37
N GLY A 339 -16.40 -3.34 2.79
CA GLY A 339 -16.22 -2.75 4.12
C GLY A 339 -16.52 -3.73 5.27
N PRO A 340 -17.68 -4.41 5.26
CA PRO A 340 -18.02 -5.39 6.30
C PRO A 340 -17.03 -6.56 6.41
N GLN A 341 -16.36 -6.94 5.32
CA GLN A 341 -15.35 -8.01 5.38
C GLN A 341 -14.12 -7.55 6.18
N PHE A 342 -13.67 -6.32 5.97
CA PHE A 342 -12.58 -5.74 6.77
C PHE A 342 -12.98 -5.55 8.22
N ASP A 343 -14.16 -4.99 8.49
CA ASP A 343 -14.64 -4.75 9.84
C ASP A 343 -14.84 -6.06 10.63
N ALA A 344 -15.38 -7.10 9.98
CA ALA A 344 -15.47 -8.43 10.57
C ALA A 344 -14.10 -9.03 10.89
N ARG A 345 -13.11 -8.89 9.99
CA ARG A 345 -11.73 -9.29 10.27
C ARG A 345 -11.16 -8.52 11.46
N ASN A 346 -11.27 -7.20 11.43
CA ASN A 346 -10.60 -6.27 12.34
C ASN A 346 -11.26 -6.23 13.73
N ARG A 347 -12.53 -6.67 13.83
CA ARG A 347 -13.38 -6.47 15.01
C ARG A 347 -13.56 -4.99 15.35
N THR A 348 -13.65 -4.16 14.31
CA THR A 348 -13.91 -2.72 14.38
C THR A 348 -15.08 -2.36 13.45
N ASN A 349 -15.51 -1.11 13.47
CA ASN A 349 -16.44 -0.49 12.52
C ASN A 349 -15.72 0.53 11.63
N TYR A 350 -14.39 0.44 11.55
CA TYR A 350 -13.52 1.45 10.98
C TYR A 350 -13.83 1.70 9.50
N PHE A 351 -13.99 0.63 8.71
CA PHE A 351 -14.22 0.74 7.28
C PHE A 351 -15.62 1.23 6.96
N THR A 352 -16.63 0.73 7.68
CA THR A 352 -18.03 1.08 7.41
C THR A 352 -18.46 2.42 7.99
N GLN A 353 -17.78 2.95 9.02
CA GLN A 353 -18.22 4.17 9.71
C GLN A 353 -17.18 5.30 9.74
N GLU A 354 -15.88 5.01 9.83
CA GLU A 354 -14.88 6.06 10.12
C GLU A 354 -14.13 6.57 8.88
N ILE A 355 -13.83 5.69 7.90
CA ILE A 355 -13.07 6.08 6.70
C ILE A 355 -13.72 7.24 5.94
N ALA A 356 -15.05 7.25 5.83
CA ALA A 356 -15.78 8.34 5.17
C ALA A 356 -15.50 9.70 5.83
N ALA A 357 -15.43 9.74 7.17
CA ALA A 357 -15.09 10.96 7.91
C ALA A 357 -13.62 11.37 7.74
N GLN A 358 -12.71 10.41 7.50
CA GLN A 358 -11.31 10.73 7.22
C GLN A 358 -11.13 11.43 5.87
N LEU A 359 -11.96 11.12 4.89
CA LEU A 359 -11.94 11.72 3.56
C LEU A 359 -12.68 13.06 3.47
N VAL A 360 -13.29 13.51 4.58
CA VAL A 360 -13.94 14.82 4.71
C VAL A 360 -13.05 15.74 5.54
N TYR A 361 -13.06 17.03 5.21
CA TYR A 361 -12.17 18.06 5.75
C TYR A 361 -12.92 19.05 6.63
#